data_AF-A0A377BLQ2-F1
#
_entry.id   AF-A0A377BLQ2-F1
#
_cell.length_a   1.000
_cell.length_b   1.000
_cell.length_c   1.000
_cell.angle_alpha   90.00
_cell.angle_beta   90.00
_cell.angle_gamma   90.00
#
_symmetry.space_group_name_H-M   'P 1'
#
loop_
_entity.id
_entity.type
_entity.pdbx_description
1 polymer ?
#
loop_
_entity_poly.entity_id
_entity_poly.type
_entity_poly.pdbx_seq_one_letter_code
_entity_poly.pdbx_strand_id
1 'polypeptide(L)' 'MPFLQHSVVANQLTLLKYNAGLADPQIQAKGDTLYVTGEQVKYRDSREGIIRANRIVMNDLPDGIKTIRITGKSP' A
#
# COMPACT_ATOMS: atom_id res chain seq x y z
N MET A 1 -18.55 -4.34 -5.11
CA MET A 1 -17.72 -3.63 -4.11
C MET A 1 -16.54 -4.52 -3.80
N PRO A 2 -15.30 -4.00 -3.73
CA PRO A 2 -14.12 -4.81 -3.42
C PRO A 2 -14.23 -5.36 -2.00
N PHE A 3 -13.87 -6.63 -1.82
CA PHE A 3 -13.79 -7.25 -0.50
C PHE A 3 -12.33 -7.32 -0.06
N LEU A 4 -12.02 -6.70 1.08
CA LEU A 4 -10.68 -6.73 1.66
C LEU A 4 -10.60 -7.83 2.72
N GLN A 5 -9.93 -8.94 2.39
CA GLN A 5 -9.70 -10.01 3.35
C GLN A 5 -8.74 -9.54 4.45
N HIS A 6 -9.18 -9.55 5.71
CA HIS A 6 -8.42 -9.00 6.83
C HIS A 6 -7.01 -9.59 7.00
N SER A 7 -6.85 -10.91 6.80
CA SER A 7 -5.54 -11.56 6.90
C SER A 7 -4.56 -11.09 5.81
N VAL A 8 -5.07 -10.87 4.59
CA VAL A 8 -4.28 -10.35 3.47
C VAL A 8 -3.85 -8.92 3.76
N VAL A 9 -4.80 -8.06 4.19
CA VAL A 9 -4.52 -6.67 4.53
C VAL A 9 -3.49 -6.58 5.66
N ALA A 10 -3.62 -7.39 6.72
CA ALA A 10 -2.65 -7.39 7.82
C ALA A 10 -1.23 -7.76 7.36
N ASN A 11 -1.09 -8.73 6.46
CA ASN A 11 0.19 -9.09 5.87
C ASN A 11 0.73 -7.96 4.98
N GLN A 12 -0.10 -7.36 4.13
CA GLN A 12 0.28 -6.24 3.29
C GLN A 12 0.75 -5.04 4.11
N LEU A 13 0.05 -4.67 5.18
CA LEU A 13 0.46 -3.60 6.09
C LEU A 13 1.83 -3.87 6.73
N THR A 14 2.10 -5.12 7.11
CA THR A 14 3.41 -5.54 7.63
C THR A 14 4.51 -5.37 6.56
N LEU A 15 4.26 -5.83 5.34
CA LEU A 15 5.20 -5.69 4.23
C LEU A 15 5.43 -4.22 3.84
N LEU A 16 4.38 -3.39 3.85
CA LEU A 16 4.49 -1.95 3.58
C LEU A 16 5.40 -1.27 4.62
N LYS A 17 5.27 -1.64 5.89
CA LYS A 17 6.13 -1.13 6.97
C LYS A 17 7.59 -1.54 6.77
N TYR A 18 7.87 -2.83 6.68
CA TYR A 18 9.25 -3.31 6.75
C TYR A 18 9.98 -3.30 5.39
N ASN A 19 9.25 -3.46 4.29
CA ASN A 19 9.83 -3.62 2.95
C ASN A 19 9.67 -2.37 2.08
N ALA A 20 8.57 -1.63 2.20
CA ALA A 20 8.38 -0.33 1.53
C ALA A 20 8.72 0.88 2.43
N GLY A 21 8.98 0.67 3.72
CA GLY A 21 9.46 1.71 4.63
C GLY A 21 8.41 2.78 4.95
N LEU A 22 7.14 2.44 4.83
CA LEU A 22 6.03 3.32 5.19
C LEU A 22 5.76 3.20 6.70
N ALA A 23 5.89 4.30 7.43
CA ALA A 23 5.38 4.39 8.79
C ALA A 23 3.85 4.53 8.76
N ASP A 24 3.20 3.89 9.72
CA ASP A 24 1.74 3.82 9.88
C ASP A 24 0.97 3.61 8.57
N PRO A 25 1.29 2.54 7.81
CA PRO A 25 0.66 2.32 6.53
C PRO A 25 -0.85 2.07 6.72
N GLN A 26 -1.64 2.50 5.75
CA GLN A 26 -3.09 2.28 5.69
C GLN A 26 -3.48 1.80 4.31
N ILE A 27 -4.48 0.92 4.24
CA ILE A 27 -5.08 0.42 3.00
C ILE A 27 -6.58 0.65 3.06
N GLN A 28 -7.14 1.31 2.05
CA GLN A 28 -8.57 1.56 1.94
C GLN A 28 -9.04 1.31 0.50
N ALA A 29 -10.13 0.57 0.34
CA ALA A 29 -10.79 0.41 -0.95
C ALA A 29 -11.96 1.40 -1.07
N LYS A 30 -12.03 2.13 -2.18
CA LYS A 30 -13.15 3.01 -2.52
C LYS A 30 -13.50 2.84 -4.00
N GLY A 31 -14.70 2.33 -4.28
CA GLY A 31 -15.08 1.98 -5.66
C GLY A 31 -14.19 0.88 -6.20
N ASP A 32 -13.57 1.10 -7.36
CA ASP A 32 -12.58 0.21 -7.98
C ASP A 32 -11.12 0.65 -7.72
N THR A 33 -10.91 1.53 -6.73
CA THR A 33 -9.59 2.08 -6.42
C THR A 33 -9.12 1.65 -5.03
N LEU A 34 -7.90 1.14 -4.96
CA LEU A 34 -7.18 0.84 -3.71
C LEU A 34 -6.25 2.01 -3.38
N TYR A 35 -6.47 2.63 -2.23
CA TYR A 35 -5.64 3.69 -1.69
C TYR A 35 -4.68 3.12 -0.66
N VAL A 36 -3.39 3.41 -0.83
CA VAL A 36 -2.32 3.07 0.11
C VAL A 36 -1.65 4.37 0.55
N THR A 37 -1.61 4.62 1.86
CA THR A 37 -0.97 5.81 2.42
C THR A 37 0.00 5.45 3.53
N GLY A 38 1.00 6.30 3.76
CA GLY A 38 1.91 6.21 4.89
C GLY A 38 2.98 7.30 4.82
N GLU A 39 3.74 7.49 5.89
CA GLU A 39 4.90 8.39 5.89
C GLU A 39 6.15 7.64 5.43
N GLN A 40 6.92 8.21 4.51
CA GLN A 40 8.14 7.57 4.05
C GLN A 40 9.30 7.86 5.01
N VAL A 41 9.80 6.81 5.67
CA VAL A 41 10.89 6.95 6.65
C VAL A 41 12.18 6.19 6.29
N LYS A 42 12.16 5.32 5.27
CA LYS A 42 13.30 4.44 4.93
C LYS A 42 14.14 4.93 3.75
N TYR A 43 13.50 5.41 2.69
CA TYR A 43 14.16 5.74 1.44
C TYR A 43 14.36 7.24 1.30
N ARG A 44 15.56 7.66 0.89
CA ARG A 44 15.88 9.06 0.59
C ARG A 44 15.09 9.57 -0.62
N ASP A 45 14.95 8.75 -1.65
CA ASP A 45 13.98 8.98 -2.73
C ASP A 45 12.70 8.20 -2.40
N SER A 46 11.63 8.93 -2.07
CA SER A 46 10.32 8.34 -1.75
C SER A 46 9.73 7.51 -2.90
N ARG A 47 10.18 7.71 -4.14
CA ARG A 47 9.74 6.90 -5.28
C ARG A 47 10.09 5.43 -5.10
N GLU A 48 11.20 5.10 -4.46
CA GLU A 48 11.61 3.70 -4.25
C GLU A 48 10.61 2.96 -3.35
N GLY A 49 10.17 3.58 -2.25
CA GLY A 49 9.15 2.98 -1.40
C GLY A 49 7.78 2.93 -2.06
N ILE A 50 7.42 3.92 -2.88
CA ILE A 50 6.19 3.87 -3.69
C ILE A 50 6.20 2.68 -4.65
N ILE A 51 7.31 2.44 -5.37
CA ILE A 51 7.44 1.30 -6.29
C ILE A 51 7.32 -0.03 -5.55
N ARG A 52 7.95 -0.14 -4.36
CA ARG A 52 7.84 -1.35 -3.53
C ARG A 52 6.43 -1.56 -2.98
N ALA A 53 5.80 -0.49 -2.51
CA ALA A 53 4.42 -0.53 -2.03
C ALA A 53 3.47 -1.02 -3.12
N ASN A 54 3.65 -0.55 -4.37
CA ASN A 54 2.87 -0.99 -5.51
C ASN A 54 3.00 -2.49 -5.76
N ARG A 55 4.23 -3.02 -5.73
CA ARG A 55 4.46 -4.46 -5.91
C ARG A 55 3.82 -5.29 -4.80
N ILE A 56 3.91 -4.84 -3.55
CA ILE A 56 3.33 -5.54 -2.39
C ILE A 56 1.82 -5.69 -2.55
N VAL A 57 1.11 -4.61 -2.91
CA VAL A 57 -0.35 -4.68 -3.04
C VAL A 57 -0.80 -5.39 -4.33
N MET A 58 0.00 -5.34 -5.39
CA MET A 58 -0.30 -6.06 -6.63
C MET A 58 -0.24 -7.59 -6.47
N ASN A 59 0.61 -8.11 -5.58
CA ASN A 59 0.74 -9.55 -5.36
C ASN A 59 -0.55 -10.20 -4.85
N ASP A 60 -1.34 -9.45 -4.07
CA ASP A 60 -2.60 -9.89 -3.51
C ASP A 60 -3.66 -8.81 -3.76
N LEU A 61 -3.81 -8.41 -5.03
CA LEU A 61 -4.75 -7.36 -5.41
C LEU A 61 -6.20 -7.84 -5.22
N PRO A 62 -7.03 -7.14 -4.44
CA PRO A 62 -8.42 -7.54 -4.25
C PRO A 62 -9.22 -7.51 -5.55
N ASP A 63 -10.14 -8.47 -5.70
CA ASP A 63 -11.03 -8.53 -6.86
C ASP A 63 -11.82 -7.23 -7.05
N GLY A 64 -11.95 -6.81 -8.31
CA GLY A 64 -12.68 -5.60 -8.70
C GLY A 64 -11.91 -4.29 -8.51
N ILE A 65 -10.67 -4.32 -7.98
CA ILE A 65 -9.76 -3.17 -8.02
C ILE A 65 -9.14 -3.05 -9.41
N LYS A 66 -9.25 -1.85 -10.00
CA LYS A 66 -8.66 -1.49 -11.30
C LYS A 66 -7.55 -0.46 -11.17
N THR A 67 -7.58 0.33 -10.11
CA THR A 67 -6.65 1.43 -9.89
C THR A 67 -5.99 1.31 -8.54
N ILE A 68 -4.68 1.55 -8.47
CA ILE A 68 -3.92 1.63 -7.22
C ILE A 68 -3.39 3.05 -7.10
N ARG A 69 -3.60 3.69 -5.95
CA ARG A 69 -3.08 5.02 -5.64
C ARG A 69 -2.24 4.95 -4.38
N ILE A 70 -0.97 5.29 -4.50
CA ILE A 70 0.00 5.24 -3.40
C ILE A 70 0.48 6.64 -3.11
N THR A 71 0.35 7.04 -1.85
CA THR A 71 0.83 8.32 -1.36
C THR A 71 1.79 8.08 -0.21
N GLY A 72 3.08 8.25 -0.47
CA GLY A 72 4.09 8.42 0.56
C GLY A 72 4.24 9.91 0.87
N LYS A 73 3.91 10.35 2.08
CA LYS A 73 4.30 11.70 2.52
C LYS A 73 5.75 11.62 2.96
N SER A 74 6.61 12.45 2.37
CA SER A 74 7.92 12.72 2.99
C SER A 74 7.72 13.78 4.07
N PRO A 75 8.34 13.66 5.25
CA PRO A 75 8.41 14.77 6.19
C PRO A 75 9.09 16.00 5.57
#